data_AF-A0A3B9LAI1-F1
#
_entry.id   AF-A0A3B9LAI1-F1
#
_cell.length_a   1.000
_cell.length_b   1.000
_cell.length_c   1.000
_cell.angle_alpha   90.00
_cell.angle_beta   90.00
_cell.angle_gamma   90.00
#
_symmetry.space_group_name_H-M   'P 1'
#
loop_
_entity.id
_entity.type
_entity.pdbx_description
1 polymer ?
#
loop_
_entity_poly.entity_id
_entity_poly.type
_entity_poly.pdbx_seq_one_letter_code
_entity_poly.pdbx_strand_id
1 'polypeptide(L)'
;MRITHFVNQYPKVSHTFIRREIMALERQGFSVQRIALRGWDETLLDTDDIAEQKLTQYVLKNGIFGLLISAFKLLLTRPVRFFKALCMAVRMGVRADRPLPYHIIYLLEACQTALYVAKF
;
A
#
# COMPACT_ATOMS: atom_id res chain seq x y z
N MET A 1 19.65 -5.79 1.29
CA MET A 1 18.87 -4.56 1.58
C MET A 1 17.44 -4.76 1.09
N ARG A 2 16.44 -4.21 1.79
CA ARG A 2 15.00 -4.39 1.51
C ARG A 2 14.42 -3.09 0.95
N ILE A 3 13.66 -3.18 -0.15
CA ILE A 3 13.02 -2.05 -0.82
C ILE A 3 11.52 -2.32 -0.90
N THR A 4 10.68 -1.39 -0.45
CA THR A 4 9.23 -1.48 -0.64
C THR A 4 8.79 -0.53 -1.74
N HIS A 5 8.24 -1.07 -2.81
CA HIS A 5 7.66 -0.32 -3.91
C HIS A 5 6.16 -0.14 -3.66
N PHE A 6 5.74 1.10 -3.33
CA PHE A 6 4.35 1.44 -3.06
C PHE A 6 3.74 2.21 -4.22
N VAL A 7 2.63 1.72 -4.76
CA VAL A 7 1.96 2.28 -5.95
C VAL A 7 0.44 2.27 -5.81
N ASN A 8 -0.25 3.13 -6.56
CA ASN A 8 -1.70 3.16 -6.52
C ASN A 8 -2.32 1.89 -7.14
N GLN A 9 -1.84 1.48 -8.31
CA GLN A 9 -2.35 0.34 -9.07
C GLN A 9 -1.19 -0.46 -9.68
N TYR A 10 -1.20 -1.78 -9.52
CA TYR A 10 -0.21 -2.68 -10.12
C TYR A 10 -0.69 -4.14 -9.99
N PRO A 11 -0.42 -5.03 -10.96
CA PRO A 11 0.15 -4.77 -12.29
C PRO A 11 -0.86 -4.12 -13.25
N LYS A 12 -0.36 -3.43 -14.27
CA LYS A 12 -1.15 -2.79 -15.34
C LYS A 12 -0.37 -2.87 -16.65
N VAL A 13 -1.04 -2.99 -17.79
CA VAL A 13 -0.36 -3.11 -19.11
C VAL A 13 0.60 -1.94 -19.39
N SER A 14 0.29 -0.74 -18.90
CA SER A 14 1.16 0.44 -19.01
C SER A 14 2.30 0.51 -17.98
N HIS A 15 2.38 -0.42 -17.02
CA HIS A 15 3.34 -0.41 -15.91
C HIS A 15 4.56 -1.30 -16.15
N THR A 16 4.91 -1.54 -17.42
CA THR A 16 6.13 -2.27 -17.80
C THR A 16 7.40 -1.61 -17.24
N PHE A 17 7.42 -0.29 -17.05
CA PHE A 17 8.52 0.41 -16.38
C PHE A 17 8.72 -0.07 -14.94
N ILE A 18 7.64 -0.12 -14.14
CA ILE A 18 7.68 -0.57 -12.74
C ILE A 18 8.15 -2.02 -12.66
N ARG A 19 7.63 -2.89 -13.54
CA ARG A 19 8.05 -4.29 -13.62
C ARG A 19 9.55 -4.40 -13.92
N ARG A 20 10.04 -3.68 -14.93
CA ARG A 20 11.47 -3.68 -15.31
C ARG A 20 12.39 -3.17 -14.21
N GLU A 21 11.97 -2.10 -13.52
CA GLU A 21 12.72 -1.54 -12.40
C GLU A 21 12.84 -2.55 -11.25
N ILE A 22 11.73 -3.16 -10.84
CA ILE A 22 11.71 -4.18 -9.79
C ILE A 22 12.60 -5.37 -10.16
N MET A 23 12.47 -5.89 -11.38
CA MET A 23 13.29 -7.01 -11.86
C MET A 23 14.78 -6.65 -11.89
N ALA A 24 15.13 -5.41 -12.27
CA ALA A 24 16.50 -4.95 -12.27
C ALA A 24 17.08 -4.88 -10.84
N LEU A 25 16.29 -4.40 -9.88
CA LEU A 25 16.67 -4.38 -8.47
C LEU A 25 16.84 -5.81 -7.92
N GLU A 26 15.93 -6.73 -8.24
CA GLU A 26 16.03 -8.13 -7.81
C GLU A 26 17.24 -8.84 -8.41
N ARG A 27 17.57 -8.58 -9.69
CA ARG A 27 18.80 -9.09 -10.32
C ARG A 27 20.08 -8.59 -9.66
N GLN A 28 20.04 -7.41 -9.05
CA GLN A 28 21.15 -6.87 -8.26
C GLN A 28 21.21 -7.46 -6.83
N GLY A 29 20.31 -8.37 -6.47
CA GLY A 29 20.26 -9.02 -5.16
C GLY A 29 19.45 -8.26 -4.11
N PHE A 30 18.68 -7.24 -4.49
CA PHE A 30 17.76 -6.57 -3.57
C PHE A 30 16.47 -7.37 -3.39
N SER A 31 15.96 -7.41 -2.16
CA SER A 31 14.62 -7.94 -1.91
C SER A 31 13.60 -6.81 -2.10
N VAL A 32 12.65 -6.99 -3.02
CA VAL A 32 11.64 -5.98 -3.33
C VAL A 32 10.24 -6.43 -2.91
N GLN A 33 9.60 -5.66 -2.01
CA GLN A 33 8.20 -5.83 -1.66
C GLN A 33 7.34 -4.96 -2.56
N ARG A 34 6.30 -5.53 -3.16
CA ARG A 34 5.33 -4.80 -3.97
C ARG A 34 4.06 -4.55 -3.16
N ILE A 35 3.69 -3.29 -2.96
CA ILE A 35 2.44 -2.90 -2.32
C ILE A 35 1.65 -2.02 -3.30
N ALA A 36 0.45 -2.45 -3.65
CA ALA A 36 -0.50 -1.66 -4.43
C ALA A 36 -1.70 -1.27 -3.56
N LEU A 37 -2.21 -0.05 -3.71
CA LEU A 37 -3.46 0.35 -3.06
C LEU A 37 -4.63 -0.49 -3.60
N ARG A 38 -4.72 -0.56 -4.92
CA ARG A 38 -5.82 -1.16 -5.67
C ARG A 38 -5.26 -2.19 -6.64
N GLY A 39 -5.91 -3.33 -6.73
CA GLY A 39 -5.69 -4.31 -7.77
C GLY A 39 -7.02 -4.52 -8.44
N TRP A 40 -7.20 -4.05 -9.67
CA TRP A 40 -8.46 -4.27 -10.37
C TRP A 40 -8.27 -4.65 -11.83
N ASP A 41 -9.00 -5.72 -12.17
CA ASP A 41 -9.86 -6.01 -13.34
C ASP A 41 -9.39 -5.72 -14.76
N GLU A 42 -8.11 -5.45 -14.97
CA GLU A 42 -7.56 -5.69 -16.30
C GLU A 42 -7.31 -7.20 -16.46
N THR A 43 -7.86 -7.77 -17.54
CA THR A 43 -7.54 -9.13 -17.95
C THR A 43 -6.06 -9.18 -18.26
N LEU A 44 -5.26 -9.68 -17.30
CA LEU A 44 -3.83 -9.88 -17.48
C LEU A 44 -3.65 -11.03 -18.46
N LEU A 45 -3.28 -10.71 -19.70
CA LEU A 45 -3.04 -11.69 -20.77
C LEU A 45 -1.61 -12.24 -20.73
N ASP A 46 -0.67 -11.50 -20.11
CA ASP A 46 0.74 -11.84 -19.99
C ASP A 46 0.99 -12.70 -18.73
N THR A 47 1.71 -13.82 -18.89
CA THR A 47 2.09 -14.71 -17.80
C THR A 47 2.95 -14.02 -16.75
N ASP A 48 3.77 -13.06 -17.16
CA ASP A 48 4.62 -12.28 -16.26
C ASP A 48 3.78 -11.38 -15.34
N ASP A 49 2.73 -10.77 -15.88
CA ASP A 49 1.85 -9.91 -15.08
C ASP A 49 1.04 -10.72 -14.07
N ILE A 50 0.62 -11.94 -14.43
CA ILE A 50 -0.05 -12.85 -13.48
C ILE A 50 0.90 -13.24 -12.33
N ALA A 51 2.19 -13.47 -12.63
CA ALA A 51 3.18 -13.76 -11.61
C ALA A 51 3.39 -12.56 -10.66
N GLU A 52 3.53 -11.36 -11.20
CA GLU A 52 3.64 -10.12 -10.43
C GLU A 52 2.39 -9.82 -9.59
N GLN A 53 1.21 -10.11 -10.11
CA GLN A 53 -0.04 -9.95 -9.38
C GLN A 53 -0.08 -10.79 -8.10
N LYS A 54 0.46 -12.02 -8.15
CA LYS A 54 0.53 -12.94 -7.00
C LYS A 54 1.53 -12.47 -5.94
N LEU A 55 2.60 -11.79 -6.34
CA LEU A 55 3.63 -11.24 -5.44
C LEU A 55 3.20 -9.91 -4.81
N THR A 56 2.19 -9.25 -5.39
CA THR A 56 1.76 -7.92 -4.96
C THR A 56 0.78 -7.98 -3.80
N GLN A 57 1.04 -7.16 -2.78
CA GLN A 57 0.17 -7.00 -1.63
C GLN A 57 -0.79 -5.84 -1.86
N TYR A 58 -2.08 -6.10 -1.73
CA TYR A 58 -3.13 -5.12 -2.02
C TYR A 58 -3.73 -4.55 -0.74
N VAL A 59 -3.59 -3.25 -0.53
CA VAL A 59 -4.08 -2.56 0.68
C VAL A 59 -5.60 -2.68 0.81
N LEU A 60 -6.34 -2.48 -0.29
CA LEU A 60 -7.80 -2.48 -0.28
C LEU A 60 -8.45 -3.84 -0.52
N LYS A 61 -7.67 -4.93 -0.66
CA LYS A 61 -8.21 -6.26 -1.00
C LYS A 61 -9.23 -6.79 0.01
N ASN A 62 -9.06 -6.48 1.29
CA ASN A 62 -9.97 -6.89 2.35
C ASN A 62 -11.05 -5.82 2.67
N GLY A 63 -11.19 -4.81 1.81
CA GLY A 63 -12.13 -3.71 1.97
C GLY A 63 -11.93 -2.91 3.26
N ILE A 64 -12.97 -2.17 3.65
CA ILE A 64 -12.94 -1.29 4.83
C ILE A 64 -12.73 -2.06 6.14
N PHE A 65 -13.28 -3.27 6.25
CA PHE A 65 -13.12 -4.11 7.45
C PHE A 65 -11.66 -4.49 7.69
N GLY A 66 -10.93 -4.87 6.63
CA GLY A 66 -9.50 -5.15 6.72
C GLY A 66 -8.71 -3.94 7.21
N LEU A 67 -9.06 -2.74 6.74
CA LEU A 67 -8.39 -1.51 7.17
C LEU A 67 -8.68 -1.18 8.65
N LEU A 68 -9.92 -1.35 9.12
CA LEU A 68 -10.29 -1.12 10.51
C LEU A 68 -9.56 -2.08 11.46
N ILE A 69 -9.45 -3.37 11.11
CA ILE A 69 -8.69 -4.35 11.89
C ILE A 69 -7.23 -3.90 12.01
N SER A 70 -6.65 -3.41 10.92
CA SER A 70 -5.26 -2.97 10.88
C SER A 70 -5.01 -1.69 11.67
N ALA A 71 -5.94 -0.73 11.61
CA ALA A 71 -5.92 0.45 12.45
C ALA A 71 -6.02 0.07 13.93
N PHE A 72 -6.94 -0.84 14.30
CA PHE A 72 -7.07 -1.33 15.67
C PHE A 72 -5.81 -2.04 16.16
N LYS A 73 -5.20 -2.87 15.31
CA LYS A 73 -3.92 -3.52 15.62
C LYS A 73 -2.80 -2.51 15.83
N LEU A 74 -2.72 -1.46 15.02
CA LEU A 74 -1.71 -0.40 15.18
C LEU A 74 -1.96 0.43 16.43
N LEU A 75 -3.22 0.70 16.76
CA LEU A 75 -3.62 1.38 17.98
C LEU A 75 -3.15 0.62 19.23
N LEU A 76 -3.34 -0.71 19.25
CA LEU A 76 -2.90 -1.55 20.37
C LEU A 76 -1.38 -1.77 20.44
N THR A 77 -0.72 -1.94 19.29
CA THR A 77 0.72 -2.25 19.26
C THR A 77 1.61 -1.01 19.29
N ARG A 78 1.14 0.13 18.77
CA ARG A 78 1.93 1.36 18.57
C ARG A 78 1.06 2.63 18.77
N PRO A 79 0.44 2.83 19.95
CA PRO A 79 -0.54 3.89 20.18
C PRO A 79 0.01 5.30 19.90
N VAL A 80 1.23 5.59 20.37
CA VAL A 80 1.85 6.91 20.20
C VAL A 80 2.01 7.28 18.72
N ARG A 81 2.42 6.32 17.87
CA ARG A 81 2.56 6.58 16.43
C ARG A 81 1.21 6.73 15.75
N PHE A 82 0.21 5.95 16.16
CA PHE A 82 -1.16 6.06 15.65
C PHE A 82 -1.75 7.44 15.94
N PHE A 83 -1.69 7.94 17.18
CA PHE A 83 -2.22 9.26 17.52
C PHE A 83 -1.46 10.40 16.84
N LYS A 84 -0.14 10.29 16.67
CA LYS A 84 0.64 11.26 15.88
C LYS A 84 0.17 11.29 14.42
N ALA A 85 -0.03 10.12 13.80
CA ALA A 85 -0.53 10.02 12.43
C ALA A 85 -1.97 10.53 12.30
N LEU A 86 -2.82 10.26 13.29
CA LEU A 86 -4.18 10.80 13.36
C LEU A 86 -4.19 12.33 13.44
N CYS A 87 -3.39 12.91 14.34
CA CYS A 87 -3.24 14.36 14.45
C CYS A 87 -2.77 14.97 13.12
N MET A 88 -1.80 14.33 12.45
CA MET A 88 -1.33 14.75 11.14
C MET A 88 -2.44 14.68 10.08
N ALA A 89 -3.19 13.58 10.01
CA ALA A 89 -4.31 13.43 9.08
C ALA A 89 -5.38 14.51 9.28
N VAL A 90 -5.73 14.82 10.53
CA VAL A 90 -6.67 15.92 10.84
C VAL A 90 -6.11 17.26 10.41
N ARG A 91 -4.84 17.57 10.74
CA ARG A 91 -4.19 18.83 10.34
C ARG A 91 -4.13 19.00 8.83
N MET A 92 -3.92 17.92 8.07
CA MET A 92 -3.96 17.95 6.62
C MET A 92 -5.37 18.23 6.08
N GLY A 93 -6.41 17.74 6.76
CA GLY A 93 -7.81 17.95 6.36
C GLY A 93 -8.39 19.35 6.66
N VAL A 94 -7.79 20.12 7.58
CA VAL A 94 -8.33 21.45 7.97
C VAL A 94 -8.27 22.47 6.83
N ARG A 95 -7.33 22.34 5.89
CA ARG A 95 -7.16 23.27 4.75
C ARG A 95 -7.16 22.55 3.39
N ALA A 96 -7.65 21.33 3.35
CA ALA A 96 -7.69 20.57 2.11
C ALA A 96 -8.96 20.89 1.31
N ASP A 97 -8.86 20.78 -0.01
CA ASP A 97 -10.02 20.80 -0.92
C ASP A 97 -10.96 19.62 -0.67
N ARG A 98 -10.47 18.55 -0.03
CA ARG A 98 -11.23 17.34 0.30
C ARG A 98 -11.64 17.37 1.78
N PRO A 99 -12.85 16.89 2.10
CA PRO A 99 -13.33 16.91 3.47
C PRO A 99 -12.57 15.89 4.34
N LEU A 100 -12.57 16.14 5.65
CA LEU A 100 -11.86 15.36 6.67
C LEU A 100 -12.02 13.82 6.56
N PRO A 101 -13.19 13.25 6.22
CA PRO A 101 -13.34 11.79 6.11
C PRO A 101 -12.36 11.14 5.12
N TYR A 102 -11.97 11.82 4.03
CA TYR A 102 -10.98 11.29 3.10
C TYR A 102 -9.61 11.13 3.76
N HIS A 103 -9.21 12.08 4.60
CA HIS A 103 -7.94 11.99 5.33
C HIS A 103 -7.93 10.87 6.37
N ILE A 104 -9.09 10.58 6.97
CA ILE A 104 -9.25 9.43 7.86
C ILE A 104 -9.13 8.12 7.05
N ILE A 105 -9.71 8.02 5.86
CA ILE A 105 -9.56 6.85 4.99
C ILE A 105 -8.08 6.65 4.61
N TYR A 106 -7.37 7.71 4.23
CA TYR A 106 -5.93 7.63 3.97
C TYR A 106 -5.12 7.17 5.18
N LEU A 107 -5.50 7.60 6.40
CA LEU A 107 -4.88 7.10 7.62
C LEU A 107 -5.11 5.58 7.79
N LEU A 108 -6.33 5.09 7.50
CA LEU A 108 -6.64 3.67 7.56
C LEU A 108 -5.83 2.86 6.53
N GLU A 109 -5.71 3.36 5.29
CA GLU A 109 -4.86 2.77 4.24
C GLU A 109 -3.37 2.76 4.65
N ALA A 110 -2.89 3.83 5.28
CA ALA A 110 -1.53 3.94 5.80
C ALA A 110 -1.27 2.94 6.94
N CYS A 111 -2.25 2.69 7.82
CA CYS A 111 -2.12 1.68 8.88
C CYS A 111 -1.91 0.28 8.31
N GLN A 112 -2.68 -0.10 7.28
CA GLN A 112 -2.51 -1.38 6.60
C GLN A 112 -1.14 -1.47 5.91
N THR A 113 -0.73 -0.41 5.21
CA THR A 113 0.57 -0.35 4.54
C THR A 113 1.72 -0.47 5.55
N ALA A 114 1.63 0.20 6.70
CA ALA A 114 2.62 0.11 7.77
C ALA A 114 2.76 -1.31 8.35
N LEU A 115 1.66 -2.08 8.41
CA LEU A 115 1.70 -3.49 8.83
C LEU A 115 2.38 -4.38 7.78
N TYR A 116 2.18 -4.11 6.49
CA TYR A 116 2.87 -4.82 5.42
C TYR A 116 4.36 -4.54 5.42
N VAL A 117 4.77 -3.27 5.52
CA VAL A 117 6.18 -2.88 5.60
C VAL A 117 6.84 -3.49 6.85
N ALA A 118 6.16 -3.48 8.00
CA ALA A 118 6.72 -4.04 9.22
C ALA A 118 6.90 -5.57 9.20
N LYS A 119 6.25 -6.28 8.27
CA LYS A 119 6.38 -7.73 8.08
C LYS A 119 7.45 -8.11 7.05
N PHE A 120 7.95 -7.15 6.28
CA PHE A 120 8.91 -7.39 5.21
C PHE A 120 10.33 -7.52 5.74
#